data_AF-A0A1T4L6L4-F1
#
_entry.id   AF-A0A1T4L6L4-F1
#
_cell.length_a   1.000
_cell.length_b   1.000
_cell.length_c   1.000
_cell.angle_alpha   90.00
_cell.angle_beta   90.00
_cell.angle_gamma   90.00
#
_symmetry.space_group_name_H-M   'P 1'
#
loop_
_entity.id
_entity.type
_entity.pdbx_description
1 polymer ?
#
loop_
_entity_poly.entity_id
_entity_poly.type
_entity_poly.pdbx_seq_one_letter_code
_entity_poly.pdbx_strand_id
1 'polypeptide(L)'
;MKDNKIKVFIDFEAITNNYLKRLPINLNIRFLPYCYTIGIYRDNDPKKAFMTRTSIMSFKSFKYRVYINKLKSNLLSDISILAKEEITIQNIKNKVEFYGWNPEMENVILNKLFNTNCFNVSRHKGRPVALKIIVPHLENVDYFPQTKKILTEKFDDINIEEFNEPGFACSYLGYIRLCLFNKFKMPGKIRITQLDFQTIDSEIVNYNKEDVIKLDYCYKNQEIILDRSRKLESINQRIGKSSQELHSQRNQLKRFKKFALDDKKKTQHIDIENLKKTTEYQIQELKSLLNFMKSLPENVATIEEAIMWSELKIENTEDRLQNLRKEKVEL
;
A
#
# COMPACT_ATOMS: atom_id res chain seq x y z
N MET A 1 29.25 -15.82 22.20
CA MET A 1 27.85 -15.38 22.44
C MET A 1 27.36 -14.76 21.14
N LYS A 2 26.19 -15.13 20.61
CA LYS A 2 25.61 -14.37 19.49
C LYS A 2 25.13 -13.05 20.07
N ASP A 3 25.80 -11.95 19.74
CA ASP A 3 25.39 -10.61 20.19
C ASP A 3 23.97 -10.36 19.72
N ASN A 4 23.03 -10.38 20.67
CA ASN A 4 21.61 -10.36 20.39
C ASN A 4 21.20 -8.90 20.18
N LYS A 5 21.37 -8.40 18.95
CA LYS A 5 20.98 -7.05 18.55
C LYS A 5 19.53 -6.75 18.94
N ILE A 6 19.26 -5.48 19.28
CA ILE A 6 17.93 -4.96 19.56
C ILE A 6 17.12 -5.00 18.27
N LYS A 7 15.97 -5.66 18.31
CA LYS A 7 15.04 -5.71 17.17
C LYS A 7 14.12 -4.50 17.23
N VAL A 8 14.24 -3.62 16.24
CA VAL A 8 13.41 -2.43 16.09
C VAL A 8 12.48 -2.63 14.92
N PHE A 9 11.19 -2.78 15.21
CA PHE A 9 10.14 -2.78 14.19
C PHE A 9 9.85 -1.32 13.83
N ILE A 10 9.88 -0.98 12.55
CA ILE A 10 9.77 0.41 12.11
C ILE A 10 8.90 0.52 10.88
N ASP A 11 8.10 1.58 10.88
CA ASP A 11 7.33 2.04 9.73
C ASP A 11 7.48 3.57 9.60
N PHE A 12 7.51 4.07 8.37
CA PHE A 12 7.61 5.51 8.07
C PHE A 12 6.42 5.98 7.25
N GLU A 13 5.93 7.19 7.52
CA GLU A 13 5.21 7.96 6.50
C GLU A 13 6.12 8.96 5.84
N ALA A 14 6.04 9.07 4.52
CA ALA A 14 6.85 9.99 3.74
C ALA A 14 6.05 10.70 2.66
N ILE A 15 6.48 11.93 2.35
CA ILE A 15 6.02 12.64 1.16
C ILE A 15 6.72 11.99 -0.04
N THR A 16 5.92 11.46 -0.96
CA THR A 16 6.41 10.81 -2.18
C THR A 16 6.80 11.81 -3.26
N ASN A 17 7.62 11.37 -4.21
CA ASN A 17 8.14 12.17 -5.32
C ASN A 17 7.05 12.90 -6.13
N ASN A 18 5.84 12.33 -6.24
CA ASN A 18 4.72 12.93 -6.97
C ASN A 18 4.30 14.29 -6.38
N TYR A 19 4.48 14.49 -5.07
CA TYR A 19 4.22 15.76 -4.40
C TYR A 19 5.47 16.59 -4.19
N LEU A 20 6.63 15.95 -3.96
CA LEU A 20 7.90 16.68 -3.81
C LEU A 20 8.22 17.52 -5.05
N LYS A 21 7.94 17.00 -6.26
CA LYS A 21 8.13 17.73 -7.52
C LYS A 21 7.26 18.99 -7.67
N ARG A 22 6.19 19.10 -6.88
CA ARG A 22 5.29 20.27 -6.89
C ARG A 22 5.78 21.41 -6.01
N LEU A 23 6.79 21.15 -5.17
CA LEU A 23 7.35 22.16 -4.28
C LEU A 23 8.19 23.17 -5.08
N PRO A 24 8.26 24.44 -4.63
CA PRO A 24 9.14 25.44 -5.24
C PRO A 24 10.64 25.20 -4.92
N ILE A 25 10.95 24.11 -4.22
CA ILE A 25 12.31 23.70 -3.86
C ILE A 25 12.65 22.39 -4.56
N ASN A 26 13.79 22.34 -5.25
CA ASN A 26 14.24 21.10 -5.87
C ASN A 26 14.92 20.21 -4.83
N LEU A 27 14.21 19.17 -4.39
CA LEU A 27 14.75 18.10 -3.56
C LEU A 27 14.99 16.88 -4.46
N ASN A 28 16.25 16.58 -4.77
CA ASN A 28 16.62 15.39 -5.52
C ASN A 28 16.54 14.13 -4.64
N ILE A 29 15.33 13.80 -4.16
CA ILE A 29 15.05 12.69 -3.24
C ILE A 29 13.73 12.01 -3.64
N ARG A 30 13.63 10.71 -3.38
CA ARG A 30 12.42 9.93 -3.68
C ARG A 30 11.35 10.03 -2.58
N PHE A 31 11.79 10.10 -1.33
CA PHE A 31 10.95 10.10 -0.14
C PHE A 31 11.45 11.16 0.85
N LEU A 32 10.53 11.95 1.40
CA LEU A 32 10.80 12.84 2.53
C LEU A 32 10.02 12.32 3.76
N PRO A 33 10.64 11.50 4.63
CA PRO A 33 9.97 10.96 5.81
C PRO A 33 9.58 12.07 6.78
N TYR A 34 8.38 11.98 7.35
CA TYR A 34 7.86 12.97 8.29
C TYR A 34 7.13 12.38 9.49
N CYS A 35 6.69 11.14 9.43
CA CYS A 35 6.23 10.37 10.57
C CYS A 35 7.02 9.07 10.63
N TYR A 36 7.24 8.55 11.82
CA TYR A 36 7.65 7.17 12.01
C TYR A 36 7.07 6.62 13.29
N THR A 37 6.86 5.31 13.31
CA THR A 37 6.67 4.55 14.55
C THR A 37 7.78 3.54 14.66
N ILE A 38 8.32 3.39 15.88
CA ILE A 38 9.17 2.27 16.25
C ILE A 38 8.50 1.40 17.31
N GLY A 39 8.77 0.11 17.27
CA GLY A 39 8.34 -0.88 18.24
C GLY A 39 9.51 -1.75 18.70
N ILE A 40 9.61 -1.99 20.01
CA ILE A 40 10.66 -2.81 20.62
C ILE A 40 10.03 -3.63 21.76
N TYR A 41 10.47 -4.88 21.94
CA TYR A 41 10.14 -5.63 23.15
C TYR A 41 10.95 -5.14 24.35
N ARG A 42 10.30 -5.03 25.52
CA ARG A 42 11.01 -4.72 26.77
C ARG A 42 12.17 -5.69 26.99
N ASP A 43 13.35 -5.15 27.29
CA ASP A 43 14.59 -5.89 27.49
C ASP A 43 14.97 -6.80 26.30
N ASN A 44 14.51 -6.46 25.09
CA ASN A 44 14.70 -7.24 23.86
C ASN A 44 14.20 -8.71 23.98
N ASP A 45 13.20 -8.96 24.84
CA ASP A 45 12.62 -10.28 25.07
C ASP A 45 11.21 -10.37 24.46
N PRO A 46 11.00 -11.16 23.39
CA PRO A 46 9.70 -11.33 22.74
C PRO A 46 8.56 -11.83 23.64
N LYS A 47 8.87 -12.37 24.83
CA LYS A 47 7.88 -12.78 25.84
C LYS A 47 7.40 -11.62 26.71
N LYS A 48 8.09 -10.47 26.68
CA LYS A 48 7.74 -9.28 27.43
C LYS A 48 6.89 -8.32 26.59
N ALA A 49 6.41 -7.26 27.23
CA ALA A 49 5.56 -6.25 26.61
C ALA A 49 6.22 -5.61 25.38
N PHE A 50 5.46 -5.51 24.29
CA PHE A 50 5.82 -4.77 23.09
C PHE A 50 5.47 -3.30 23.27
N MET A 51 6.47 -2.41 23.17
CA MET A 51 6.32 -0.98 23.40
C MET A 51 6.53 -0.23 22.10
N THR A 52 5.64 0.71 21.80
CA THR A 52 5.71 1.54 20.60
C THR A 52 5.93 3.01 20.93
N ARG A 53 6.56 3.73 20.01
CA ARG A 53 6.71 5.18 20.08
C ARG A 53 6.61 5.76 18.67
N THR A 54 5.72 6.73 18.52
CA THR A 54 5.45 7.41 17.25
C THR A 54 5.88 8.86 17.34
N SER A 55 6.51 9.36 16.30
CA SER A 55 7.06 10.71 16.24
C SER A 55 6.72 11.36 14.90
N ILE A 56 6.13 12.55 14.97
CA ILE A 56 5.86 13.41 13.81
C ILE A 56 6.88 14.56 13.80
N MET A 57 7.58 14.69 12.67
CA MET A 57 8.61 15.68 12.45
C MET A 57 8.02 17.04 12.09
N SER A 58 8.46 18.08 12.78
CA SER A 58 8.10 19.47 12.42
C SER A 58 8.81 19.94 11.15
N PHE A 59 8.06 20.56 10.25
CA PHE A 59 8.58 21.21 9.03
C PHE A 59 8.89 22.71 9.21
N LYS A 60 8.80 23.25 10.43
CA LYS A 60 9.08 24.68 10.68
C LYS A 60 10.50 25.03 10.23
N SER A 61 10.63 26.05 9.37
CA SER A 61 11.91 26.50 8.81
C SER A 61 12.69 25.38 8.12
N PHE A 62 12.03 24.66 7.21
CA PHE A 62 12.56 23.47 6.57
C PHE A 62 13.84 23.77 5.77
N LYS A 63 14.92 23.11 6.17
CA LYS A 63 16.17 22.98 5.40
C LYS A 63 16.56 21.51 5.39
N TYR A 64 16.58 20.87 4.22
CA TYR A 64 16.69 19.41 4.10
C TYR A 64 17.82 18.79 4.94
N ARG A 65 19.05 19.35 4.88
CA ARG A 65 20.18 18.82 5.68
C ARG A 65 19.94 18.90 7.19
N VAL A 66 19.40 20.00 7.67
CA VAL A 66 19.07 20.21 9.09
C VAL A 66 17.93 19.27 9.51
N TYR A 67 16.92 19.15 8.66
CA TYR A 67 15.77 18.29 8.88
C TYR A 67 16.17 16.81 9.01
N ILE A 68 16.98 16.31 8.09
CA ILE A 68 17.48 14.92 8.13
C ILE A 68 18.34 14.67 9.37
N ASN A 69 19.19 15.62 9.77
CA ASN A 69 19.95 15.49 11.01
C ASN A 69 19.04 15.44 12.24
N LYS A 70 17.96 16.24 12.26
CA LYS A 70 16.97 16.21 13.34
C LYS A 70 16.22 14.88 13.38
N LEU A 71 15.79 14.36 12.23
CA LEU A 71 15.16 13.04 12.13
C LEU A 71 16.08 11.95 12.67
N LYS A 72 17.35 11.98 12.26
CA LYS A 72 18.39 11.06 12.71
C LYS A 72 18.54 11.08 14.24
N SER A 73 18.67 12.26 14.84
CA SER A 73 18.82 12.41 16.29
C SER A 73 17.57 11.99 17.05
N ASN A 74 16.38 12.36 16.56
CA ASN A 74 15.12 11.99 17.18
C ASN A 74 14.93 10.46 17.19
N LEU A 75 15.17 9.80 16.06
CA LEU A 75 15.04 8.35 15.95
C LEU A 75 16.03 7.61 16.86
N LEU A 76 17.29 8.07 16.95
CA LEU A 76 18.26 7.50 17.90
C LEU A 76 17.82 7.66 19.36
N SER A 77 17.31 8.85 19.72
CA SER A 77 16.80 9.13 21.06
C SER A 77 15.60 8.25 21.39
N ASP A 78 14.64 8.12 20.48
CA ASP A 78 13.44 7.32 20.68
C ASP A 78 13.79 5.82 20.83
N ILE A 79 14.72 5.30 20.03
CA ILE A 79 15.22 3.92 20.19
C ILE A 79 15.89 3.76 21.56
N SER A 80 16.76 4.70 21.95
CA SER A 80 17.47 4.64 23.24
C SER A 80 16.50 4.64 24.43
N ILE A 81 15.44 5.45 24.36
CA ILE A 81 14.39 5.50 25.38
C ILE A 81 13.66 4.17 25.49
N LEU A 82 13.24 3.58 24.36
CA LEU A 82 12.51 2.30 24.37
C LEU A 82 13.40 1.13 24.80
N ALA A 83 14.65 1.09 24.34
CA ALA A 83 15.63 0.06 24.65
C ALA A 83 16.23 0.18 26.06
N LYS A 84 16.10 1.36 26.69
CA LYS A 84 16.80 1.72 27.94
C LYS A 84 18.31 1.55 27.84
N GLU A 85 18.85 1.82 26.66
CA GLU A 85 20.27 1.69 26.34
C GLU A 85 20.71 2.86 25.44
N GLU A 86 21.93 3.35 25.61
CA GLU A 86 22.45 4.41 24.76
C GLU A 86 22.77 3.89 23.35
N ILE A 87 21.96 4.35 22.38
CA ILE A 87 22.15 4.10 20.95
C ILE A 87 22.66 5.38 20.28
N THR A 88 23.86 5.28 19.71
CA THR A 88 24.56 6.37 19.06
C THR A 88 24.77 6.07 17.59
N ILE A 89 25.17 7.08 16.81
CA ILE A 89 25.48 6.87 15.40
C ILE A 89 26.66 5.89 15.19
N GLN A 90 27.59 5.83 16.14
CA GLN A 90 28.75 4.93 16.06
C GLN A 90 28.37 3.47 16.32
N ASN A 91 27.38 3.21 17.19
CA ASN A 91 27.08 1.85 17.64
C ASN A 91 25.82 1.23 17.02
N ILE A 92 24.95 2.03 16.38
CA ILE A 92 23.63 1.58 15.88
C ILE A 92 23.71 0.33 14.99
N LYS A 93 24.68 0.24 14.08
CA LYS A 93 24.83 -0.92 13.18
C LYS A 93 25.14 -2.22 13.92
N ASN A 94 25.83 -2.11 15.04
CA ASN A 94 26.26 -3.24 15.85
C ASN A 94 25.21 -3.62 16.90
N LYS A 95 24.39 -2.66 17.33
CA LYS A 95 23.40 -2.86 18.40
C LYS A 95 21.97 -3.08 17.90
N VAL A 96 21.61 -2.64 16.70
CA VAL A 96 20.22 -2.59 16.23
C VAL A 96 20.04 -3.34 14.91
N GLU A 97 18.93 -4.08 14.81
CA GLU A 97 18.39 -4.62 13.57
C GLU A 97 17.00 -4.05 13.32
N PHE A 98 16.80 -3.46 12.15
CA PHE A 98 15.52 -2.90 11.74
C PHE A 98 14.67 -3.93 11.02
N TYR A 99 13.39 -3.97 11.34
CA TYR A 99 12.39 -4.85 10.73
C TYR A 99 11.21 -4.04 10.24
N GLY A 100 10.76 -4.31 9.01
CA GLY A 100 9.66 -3.61 8.38
C GLY A 100 8.89 -4.52 7.43
N TRP A 101 7.80 -4.01 6.87
CA TRP A 101 6.98 -4.73 5.89
C TRP A 101 7.29 -4.25 4.48
N ASN A 102 7.75 -5.14 3.60
CA ASN A 102 8.20 -4.79 2.25
C ASN A 102 9.07 -3.52 2.20
N PRO A 103 10.23 -3.52 2.89
CA PRO A 103 10.84 -2.31 3.42
C PRO A 103 11.64 -1.49 2.39
N GLU A 104 11.11 -1.25 1.19
CA GLU A 104 11.81 -0.47 0.15
C GLU A 104 12.06 0.98 0.60
N MET A 105 11.03 1.62 1.15
CA MET A 105 11.11 2.99 1.64
C MET A 105 12.00 3.08 2.89
N GLU A 106 11.81 2.17 3.85
CA GLU A 106 12.59 2.07 5.08
C GLU A 106 14.06 1.88 4.75
N ASN A 107 14.40 1.01 3.78
CA ASN A 107 15.77 0.81 3.32
C ASN A 107 16.38 2.11 2.76
N VAL A 108 15.64 2.87 1.95
CA VAL A 108 16.13 4.15 1.41
C VAL A 108 16.39 5.15 2.53
N ILE A 109 15.48 5.26 3.50
CA ILE A 109 15.58 6.20 4.61
C ILE A 109 16.69 5.79 5.57
N LEU A 110 16.71 4.54 6.04
CA LEU A 110 17.67 4.05 7.03
C LEU A 110 19.11 4.00 6.47
N ASN A 111 19.29 3.71 5.17
CA ASN A 111 20.60 3.86 4.54
C ASN A 111 21.06 5.31 4.55
N LYS A 112 20.15 6.26 4.31
CA LYS A 112 20.48 7.69 4.37
C LYS A 112 20.83 8.16 5.79
N LEU A 113 20.11 7.67 6.81
CA LEU A 113 20.31 8.09 8.20
C LEU A 113 21.53 7.43 8.84
N PHE A 114 21.68 6.12 8.67
CA PHE A 114 22.59 5.27 9.44
C PHE A 114 23.46 4.33 8.60
N ASN A 115 23.28 4.31 7.27
CA ASN A 115 23.93 3.35 6.37
C ASN A 115 23.65 1.89 6.80
N THR A 116 22.36 1.62 7.08
CA THR A 116 21.85 0.31 7.49
C THR A 116 20.59 -0.04 6.70
N ASN A 117 20.29 -1.34 6.65
CA ASN A 117 19.11 -1.88 5.99
C ASN A 117 18.02 -2.26 7.00
N CYS A 118 16.83 -2.49 6.46
CA CYS A 118 15.65 -3.00 7.13
C CYS A 118 15.28 -4.36 6.56
N PHE A 119 15.10 -5.33 7.44
CA PHE A 119 14.73 -6.70 7.10
C PHE A 119 13.22 -6.82 6.91
N ASN A 120 12.81 -7.57 5.88
CA ASN A 120 11.38 -7.86 5.66
C ASN A 120 10.91 -8.91 6.69
N VAL A 121 9.92 -8.55 7.50
CA VAL A 121 9.35 -9.43 8.54
C VAL A 121 8.75 -10.71 7.95
N SER A 122 8.11 -10.63 6.77
CA SER A 122 7.44 -11.79 6.14
C SER A 122 8.40 -12.88 5.68
N ARG A 123 9.69 -12.53 5.45
CA ARG A 123 10.68 -13.35 4.73
C ARG A 123 10.23 -13.80 3.33
N HIS A 124 9.08 -13.34 2.85
CA HIS A 124 8.55 -13.65 1.54
C HIS A 124 9.39 -12.91 0.49
N LYS A 125 9.85 -13.64 -0.53
CA LYS A 125 10.67 -13.10 -1.62
C LYS A 125 9.87 -12.81 -2.89
N GLY A 126 8.57 -13.09 -2.90
CA GLY A 126 7.68 -12.83 -4.03
C GLY A 126 7.21 -11.39 -4.07
N ARG A 127 6.13 -11.13 -4.81
CA ARG A 127 5.59 -9.77 -4.93
C ARG A 127 5.15 -9.20 -3.57
N PRO A 128 5.39 -7.90 -3.31
CA PRO A 128 4.88 -7.23 -2.12
C PRO A 128 3.36 -7.38 -2.01
N VAL A 129 2.89 -7.87 -0.88
CA VAL A 129 1.47 -7.87 -0.49
C VAL A 129 1.26 -6.77 0.55
N ALA A 130 0.18 -6.01 0.50
CA ALA A 130 -0.10 -4.98 1.51
C ALA A 130 -0.36 -5.59 2.90
N LEU A 131 0.07 -4.90 3.97
CA LEU A 131 -0.02 -5.40 5.35
C LEU A 131 -1.48 -5.61 5.78
N LYS A 132 -2.37 -4.70 5.35
CA LYS A 132 -3.84 -4.76 5.52
C LYS A 132 -4.44 -6.10 5.11
N ILE A 133 -3.96 -6.66 4.00
CA ILE A 133 -4.46 -7.93 3.44
C ILE A 133 -3.98 -9.13 4.25
N ILE A 134 -2.78 -9.05 4.82
CA ILE A 134 -2.12 -10.17 5.49
C ILE A 134 -2.58 -10.33 6.95
N VAL A 135 -2.93 -9.22 7.61
CA VAL A 135 -3.39 -9.18 9.00
C VAL A 135 -4.83 -8.64 9.11
N PRO A 136 -5.81 -9.37 8.55
CA PRO A 136 -7.19 -8.88 8.41
C PRO A 136 -7.94 -8.65 9.72
N HIS A 137 -7.66 -9.46 10.74
CA HIS A 137 -8.40 -9.49 12.01
C HIS A 137 -8.04 -8.33 12.95
N LEU A 138 -7.05 -7.52 12.59
CA LEU A 138 -6.78 -6.24 13.27
C LEU A 138 -7.52 -5.07 12.60
N GLU A 139 -8.17 -5.28 11.45
CA GLU A 139 -8.83 -4.23 10.70
C GLU A 139 -10.35 -4.43 10.61
N ASN A 140 -11.07 -3.42 11.10
CA ASN A 140 -12.38 -2.97 10.63
C ASN A 140 -12.47 -1.46 10.92
N VAL A 141 -11.39 -0.74 10.64
CA VAL A 141 -11.25 0.68 10.99
C VAL A 141 -11.15 1.48 9.70
N ASP A 142 -12.14 2.32 9.41
CA ASP A 142 -11.98 3.40 8.43
C ASP A 142 -10.89 4.32 8.98
N TYR A 143 -9.70 4.29 8.37
CA TYR A 143 -8.63 5.21 8.72
C TYR A 143 -8.92 6.58 8.11
N PHE A 144 -8.64 7.63 8.88
CA PHE A 144 -8.78 9.04 8.47
C PHE A 144 -10.21 9.59 8.29
N PRO A 145 -11.24 9.16 9.05
CA PRO A 145 -12.61 9.59 8.81
C PRO A 145 -12.79 11.10 8.99
N GLN A 146 -12.09 11.71 9.96
CA GLN A 146 -12.18 13.17 10.17
C GLN A 146 -11.30 13.91 9.19
N THR A 147 -10.10 13.40 8.90
CA THR A 147 -9.22 13.99 7.89
C THR A 147 -9.87 14.04 6.51
N LYS A 148 -10.58 12.98 6.08
CA LYS A 148 -11.34 12.96 4.81
C LYS A 148 -12.37 14.10 4.76
N LYS A 149 -13.10 14.35 5.85
CA LYS A 149 -14.05 15.47 5.95
C LYS A 149 -13.35 16.83 5.84
N ILE A 150 -12.30 17.05 6.63
CA ILE A 150 -11.50 18.28 6.62
C ILE A 150 -10.96 18.58 5.22
N LEU A 151 -10.45 17.55 4.53
CA LEU A 151 -9.89 17.70 3.19
C LEU A 151 -10.97 18.03 2.16
N THR A 152 -12.10 17.34 2.19
CA THR A 152 -13.23 17.58 1.27
C THR A 152 -13.80 18.99 1.41
N GLU A 153 -13.86 19.52 2.64
CA GLU A 153 -14.35 20.87 2.90
C GLU A 153 -13.38 21.97 2.47
N LYS A 154 -12.06 21.71 2.50
CA LYS A 154 -11.04 22.77 2.37
C LYS A 154 -10.26 22.74 1.04
N PHE A 155 -10.37 21.66 0.27
CA PHE A 155 -9.60 21.45 -0.95
C PHE A 155 -10.49 20.96 -2.10
N ASP A 156 -10.58 21.73 -3.18
CA ASP A 156 -11.42 21.39 -4.33
C ASP A 156 -10.76 20.40 -5.31
N ASP A 157 -9.41 20.34 -5.32
CA ASP A 157 -8.64 19.58 -6.31
C ASP A 157 -8.35 18.13 -5.87
N ILE A 158 -8.99 17.68 -4.78
CA ILE A 158 -8.77 16.34 -4.25
C ILE A 158 -9.79 15.38 -4.83
N ASN A 159 -9.33 14.40 -5.60
CA ASN A 159 -10.13 13.21 -5.86
C ASN A 159 -10.18 12.37 -4.58
N ILE A 160 -11.34 12.36 -3.90
CA ILE A 160 -11.56 11.63 -2.65
C ILE A 160 -11.30 10.12 -2.81
N GLU A 161 -11.49 9.56 -4.01
CA GLU A 161 -11.21 8.14 -4.28
C GLU A 161 -9.72 7.80 -4.09
N GLU A 162 -8.81 8.73 -4.39
CA GLU A 162 -7.37 8.52 -4.16
C GLU A 162 -7.03 8.47 -2.65
N PHE A 163 -7.91 8.99 -1.78
CA PHE A 163 -7.77 8.95 -0.32
C PHE A 163 -8.30 7.67 0.33
N ASN A 164 -8.86 6.75 -0.45
CA ASN A 164 -9.22 5.42 0.06
C ASN A 164 -7.98 4.54 0.29
N GLU A 165 -6.81 4.92 -0.23
CA GLU A 165 -5.53 4.31 0.10
C GLU A 165 -4.79 5.11 1.19
N PRO A 166 -4.70 4.58 2.44
CA PRO A 166 -4.10 5.27 3.59
C PRO A 166 -2.73 5.89 3.33
N GLY A 167 -1.84 5.16 2.63
CA GLY A 167 -0.49 5.65 2.32
C GLY A 167 -0.47 6.85 1.36
N PHE A 168 -1.44 6.94 0.44
CA PHE A 168 -1.58 8.11 -0.42
C PHE A 168 -2.03 9.33 0.39
N ALA A 169 -3.03 9.13 1.26
CA ALA A 169 -3.52 10.15 2.17
C ALA A 169 -2.38 10.70 3.05
N CYS A 170 -1.62 9.83 3.71
CA CYS A 170 -0.44 10.21 4.49
C CYS A 170 0.56 11.05 3.66
N SER A 171 0.97 10.57 2.49
CA SER A 171 1.90 11.29 1.62
C SER A 171 1.39 12.70 1.26
N TYR A 172 0.10 12.85 0.96
CA TYR A 172 -0.49 14.16 0.66
C TYR A 172 -0.56 15.08 1.87
N LEU A 173 -0.92 14.55 3.05
CA LEU A 173 -0.98 15.31 4.29
C LEU A 173 0.40 15.83 4.68
N GLY A 174 1.45 15.01 4.52
CA GLY A 174 2.83 15.46 4.68
C GLY A 174 3.16 16.64 3.76
N TYR A 175 2.75 16.59 2.49
CA TYR A 175 2.93 17.67 1.53
C TYR A 175 2.23 18.96 1.94
N ILE A 176 0.95 18.89 2.32
CA ILE A 176 0.18 20.02 2.85
C ILE A 176 0.91 20.66 4.04
N ARG A 177 1.37 19.85 5.00
CA ARG A 177 2.09 20.34 6.18
C ARG A 177 3.35 21.08 5.79
N LEU A 178 4.16 20.49 4.91
CA LEU A 178 5.40 21.09 4.46
C LEU A 178 5.15 22.47 3.82
N CYS A 179 4.14 22.55 2.94
CA CYS A 179 3.77 23.80 2.30
C CYS A 179 3.30 24.85 3.32
N LEU A 180 2.43 24.49 4.26
CA LEU A 180 1.94 25.42 5.27
C LEU A 180 3.07 25.99 6.15
N PHE A 181 3.90 25.12 6.74
CA PHE A 181 4.94 25.54 7.68
C PHE A 181 6.02 26.41 7.03
N ASN A 182 6.14 26.37 5.70
CA ASN A 182 7.13 27.11 4.94
C ASN A 182 6.53 28.17 4.01
N LYS A 183 5.21 28.43 4.13
CA LYS A 183 4.48 29.41 3.31
C LYS A 183 4.61 29.18 1.79
N PHE A 184 4.72 27.91 1.37
CA PHE A 184 4.65 27.58 -0.05
C PHE A 184 3.20 27.68 -0.54
N LYS A 185 3.02 27.80 -1.86
CA LYS A 185 1.70 27.82 -2.48
C LYS A 185 0.97 26.50 -2.16
N MET A 186 -0.19 26.61 -1.52
CA MET A 186 -1.07 25.49 -1.21
C MET A 186 -2.01 25.20 -2.39
N PRO A 187 -2.34 23.93 -2.69
CA PRO A 187 -3.56 23.62 -3.41
C PRO A 187 -4.76 23.93 -2.49
N GLY A 188 -5.88 24.46 -3.00
CA GLY A 188 -7.11 24.70 -2.22
C GLY A 188 -7.43 26.15 -1.85
N LYS A 189 -8.70 26.37 -1.45
CA LYS A 189 -9.31 27.69 -1.19
C LYS A 189 -9.15 28.19 0.24
N ILE A 190 -9.13 27.29 1.23
CA ILE A 190 -9.24 27.63 2.65
C ILE A 190 -8.01 27.16 3.43
N ARG A 191 -7.55 27.99 4.36
CA ARG A 191 -6.41 27.69 5.24
C ARG A 191 -6.80 26.64 6.29
N ILE A 192 -6.10 25.51 6.32
CA ILE A 192 -6.18 24.52 7.42
C ILE A 192 -5.79 25.20 8.75
N THR A 193 -6.58 24.98 9.79
CA THR A 193 -6.36 25.53 11.13
C THR A 193 -5.42 24.65 11.95
N GLN A 194 -4.95 25.14 13.11
CA GLN A 194 -4.13 24.33 14.02
C GLN A 194 -4.89 23.12 14.57
N LEU A 195 -6.19 23.28 14.85
CA LEU A 195 -7.04 22.19 15.35
C LEU A 195 -7.19 21.08 14.31
N ASP A 196 -7.40 21.46 13.04
CA ASP A 196 -7.44 20.50 11.92
C ASP A 196 -6.16 19.65 11.87
N PHE A 197 -4.98 20.28 12.06
CA PHE A 197 -3.72 19.53 12.12
C PHE A 197 -3.60 18.63 13.35
N GLN A 198 -4.14 19.02 14.50
CA GLN A 198 -4.13 18.14 15.67
C GLN A 198 -4.97 16.89 15.41
N THR A 199 -6.12 17.03 14.77
CA THR A 199 -6.96 15.88 14.35
C THR A 199 -6.22 14.99 13.35
N ILE A 200 -5.66 15.59 12.29
CA ILE A 200 -4.88 14.88 11.28
C ILE A 200 -3.70 14.13 11.91
N ASP A 201 -2.94 14.79 12.79
CA ASP A 201 -1.77 14.23 13.45
C ASP A 201 -2.15 13.03 14.32
N SER A 202 -3.27 13.13 15.04
CA SER A 202 -3.79 12.03 15.86
C SER A 202 -4.13 10.80 15.01
N GLU A 203 -4.84 10.99 13.88
CA GLU A 203 -5.19 9.89 12.98
C GLU A 203 -3.94 9.27 12.31
N ILE A 204 -2.96 10.08 11.90
CA ILE A 204 -1.68 9.58 11.35
C ILE A 204 -0.92 8.77 12.40
N VAL A 205 -0.86 9.25 13.64
CA VAL A 205 -0.19 8.54 14.74
C VAL A 205 -0.84 7.19 14.99
N ASN A 206 -2.18 7.13 15.03
CA ASN A 206 -2.91 5.89 15.27
C ASN A 206 -2.69 4.89 14.14
N TYR A 207 -2.84 5.32 12.89
CA TYR A 207 -2.61 4.49 11.71
C TYR A 207 -1.19 3.90 11.69
N ASN A 208 -0.17 4.75 11.80
CA ASN A 208 1.22 4.31 11.70
C ASN A 208 1.64 3.44 12.92
N LYS A 209 1.07 3.72 14.10
CA LYS A 209 1.27 2.86 15.27
C LYS A 209 0.69 1.47 15.08
N GLU A 210 -0.49 1.38 14.48
CA GLU A 210 -1.13 0.12 14.21
C GLU A 210 -0.35 -0.73 13.20
N ASP A 211 0.23 -0.11 12.17
CA ASP A 211 1.11 -0.79 11.22
C ASP A 211 2.30 -1.44 11.94
N VAL A 212 2.93 -0.78 12.91
CA VAL A 212 4.00 -1.39 13.71
C VAL A 212 3.50 -2.51 14.64
N ILE A 213 2.27 -2.43 15.15
CA ILE A 213 1.66 -3.55 15.90
C ILE A 213 1.39 -4.75 14.98
N LYS A 214 0.96 -4.51 13.73
CA LYS A 214 0.83 -5.54 12.71
C LYS A 214 2.18 -6.15 12.35
N LEU A 215 3.28 -5.37 12.35
CA LEU A 215 4.64 -5.91 12.20
C LEU A 215 5.00 -6.90 13.31
N ASP A 216 4.71 -6.57 14.57
CA ASP A 216 4.90 -7.48 15.71
C ASP A 216 4.10 -8.77 15.53
N TYR A 217 2.83 -8.66 15.14
CA TYR A 217 1.99 -9.82 14.84
C TYR A 217 2.62 -10.69 13.74
N CYS A 218 3.05 -10.08 12.62
CA CYS A 218 3.67 -10.80 11.52
C CYS A 218 4.97 -11.50 11.95
N TYR A 219 5.75 -10.85 12.82
CA TYR A 219 6.99 -11.40 13.34
C TYR A 219 6.77 -12.60 14.25
N LYS A 220 5.72 -12.58 15.08
CA LYS A 220 5.32 -13.71 15.93
C LYS A 220 4.73 -14.88 15.14
N ASN A 221 4.10 -14.60 13.99
CA ASN A 221 3.32 -15.57 13.21
C ASN A 221 3.91 -15.86 11.82
N GLN A 222 5.24 -15.84 11.67
CA GLN A 222 5.93 -15.87 10.39
C GLN A 222 5.47 -16.97 9.43
N GLU A 223 5.22 -18.19 9.92
CA GLU A 223 4.81 -19.32 9.07
C GLU A 223 3.42 -19.10 8.47
N ILE A 224 2.47 -18.63 9.27
CA ILE A 224 1.11 -18.29 8.82
C ILE A 224 1.16 -17.15 7.79
N ILE A 225 1.95 -16.12 8.07
CA ILE A 225 2.14 -14.99 7.15
C ILE A 225 2.74 -15.42 5.82
N LEU A 226 3.75 -16.29 5.87
CA LEU A 226 4.43 -16.80 4.68
C LEU A 226 3.49 -17.63 3.81
N ASP A 227 2.69 -18.51 4.42
CA ASP A 227 1.67 -19.30 3.71
C ASP A 227 0.61 -18.40 3.05
N ARG A 228 0.06 -17.43 3.79
CA ARG A 228 -0.89 -16.45 3.24
C ARG A 228 -0.29 -15.66 2.08
N SER A 229 0.94 -15.19 2.22
CA SER A 229 1.63 -14.42 1.16
C SER A 229 1.78 -15.26 -0.12
N ARG A 230 2.18 -16.53 0.00
CA ARG A 230 2.30 -17.46 -1.14
C ARG A 230 0.96 -17.73 -1.81
N LYS A 231 -0.11 -17.92 -1.04
CA LYS A 231 -1.46 -18.12 -1.56
C LYS A 231 -1.94 -16.90 -2.35
N LEU A 232 -1.77 -15.70 -1.80
CA LEU A 232 -2.13 -14.45 -2.48
C LEU A 232 -1.30 -14.22 -3.74
N GLU A 233 -0.01 -14.54 -3.72
CA GLU A 233 0.83 -14.48 -4.91
C GLU A 233 0.32 -15.43 -6.01
N SER A 234 -0.02 -16.68 -5.66
CA SER A 234 -0.62 -17.64 -6.60
C SER A 234 -1.93 -17.10 -7.19
N ILE A 235 -2.81 -16.51 -6.37
CA ILE A 235 -4.06 -15.91 -6.83
C ILE A 235 -3.77 -14.76 -7.80
N ASN A 236 -2.88 -13.84 -7.44
CA ASN A 236 -2.50 -12.70 -8.28
C ASN A 236 -1.87 -13.14 -9.61
N GLN A 237 -1.09 -14.21 -9.60
CA GLN A 237 -0.55 -14.79 -10.83
C GLN A 237 -1.66 -15.35 -11.73
N ARG A 238 -2.66 -16.04 -11.18
CA ARG A 238 -3.83 -16.53 -11.93
C ARG A 238 -4.63 -15.37 -12.52
N ILE A 239 -4.96 -14.36 -11.71
CA ILE A 239 -5.67 -13.15 -12.17
C ILE A 239 -4.89 -12.45 -13.29
N GLY A 240 -3.56 -12.37 -13.16
CA GLY A 240 -2.67 -11.81 -14.18
C GLY A 240 -2.74 -12.56 -15.50
N LYS A 241 -2.64 -13.89 -15.47
CA LYS A 241 -2.78 -14.75 -16.67
C LYS A 241 -4.14 -14.57 -17.34
N SER A 242 -5.23 -14.70 -16.58
CA SER A 242 -6.58 -14.52 -17.12
C SER A 242 -6.77 -13.12 -17.72
N SER A 243 -6.20 -12.07 -17.09
CA SER A 243 -6.28 -10.71 -17.62
C SER A 243 -5.50 -10.52 -18.92
N GLN A 244 -4.33 -11.17 -19.07
CA GLN A 244 -3.55 -11.17 -20.30
C GLN A 244 -4.28 -11.91 -21.44
N GLU A 245 -4.86 -13.07 -21.15
CA GLU A 245 -5.67 -13.84 -22.11
C GLU A 245 -6.87 -13.03 -22.59
N LEU A 246 -7.61 -12.39 -21.66
CA LEU A 246 -8.71 -11.49 -22.01
C LEU A 246 -8.25 -10.32 -22.88
N HIS A 247 -7.09 -9.74 -22.59
CA HIS A 247 -6.53 -8.66 -23.41
C HIS A 247 -6.17 -9.15 -24.83
N SER A 248 -5.55 -10.32 -24.93
CA SER A 248 -5.22 -10.97 -26.22
C SER A 248 -6.48 -11.22 -27.05
N GLN A 249 -7.52 -11.79 -26.44
CA GLN A 249 -8.81 -12.02 -27.10
C GLN A 249 -9.50 -10.71 -27.50
N ARG A 250 -9.44 -9.66 -26.68
CA ARG A 250 -9.93 -8.32 -27.06
C ARG A 250 -9.20 -7.79 -28.29
N ASN A 251 -7.89 -7.98 -28.38
CA ASN A 251 -7.11 -7.55 -29.54
C ASN A 251 -7.43 -8.39 -30.78
N GLN A 252 -7.66 -9.70 -30.64
CA GLN A 252 -8.14 -10.55 -31.74
C GLN A 252 -9.51 -10.09 -32.24
N LEU A 253 -10.46 -9.80 -31.34
CA LEU A 253 -11.79 -9.32 -31.70
C LEU A 253 -11.76 -7.93 -32.36
N LYS A 254 -10.90 -7.01 -31.88
CA LYS A 254 -10.68 -5.71 -32.53
C LYS A 254 -10.11 -5.87 -33.94
N ARG A 255 -9.14 -6.76 -34.12
CA ARG A 255 -8.61 -7.10 -35.45
C ARG A 255 -9.70 -7.68 -36.34
N PHE A 256 -10.51 -8.61 -35.83
CA PHE A 256 -11.66 -9.17 -36.55
C PHE A 256 -12.65 -8.09 -36.98
N LYS A 257 -13.08 -7.21 -36.07
CA LYS A 257 -13.99 -6.10 -36.41
C LYS A 257 -13.40 -5.19 -37.49
N LYS A 258 -12.08 -4.93 -37.42
CA LYS A 258 -11.37 -4.16 -38.44
C LYS A 258 -11.35 -4.90 -39.79
N PHE A 259 -11.06 -6.20 -39.82
CA PHE A 259 -11.11 -7.03 -41.02
C PHE A 259 -12.53 -7.19 -41.60
N ALA A 260 -13.56 -7.32 -40.76
CA ALA A 260 -14.96 -7.41 -41.18
C ALA A 260 -15.48 -6.07 -41.76
N LEU A 261 -14.91 -4.94 -41.31
CA LEU A 261 -15.17 -3.62 -41.89
C LEU A 261 -14.36 -3.37 -43.17
N ASP A 262 -13.12 -3.86 -43.23
CA ASP A 262 -12.21 -3.67 -44.36
C ASP A 262 -12.45 -4.69 -45.51
N ASP A 263 -13.14 -5.82 -45.26
CA ASP A 263 -13.27 -6.89 -46.25
C ASP A 263 -14.64 -7.59 -46.19
N LYS A 264 -15.57 -7.18 -47.08
CA LYS A 264 -16.81 -7.93 -47.37
C LYS A 264 -16.57 -9.26 -48.09
N LYS A 265 -15.32 -9.69 -48.30
CA LYS A 265 -14.99 -10.88 -49.09
C LYS A 265 -13.76 -11.62 -48.56
N LYS A 266 -13.91 -12.34 -47.45
CA LYS A 266 -13.38 -13.71 -47.23
C LYS A 266 -13.47 -14.06 -45.75
N THR A 267 -14.54 -14.76 -45.39
CA THR A 267 -14.73 -15.36 -44.08
C THR A 267 -13.74 -16.51 -43.90
N GLN A 268 -12.70 -16.32 -43.09
CA GLN A 268 -12.14 -17.46 -42.36
C GLN A 268 -13.17 -17.84 -41.31
N HIS A 269 -13.63 -19.10 -41.33
CA HIS A 269 -14.51 -19.65 -40.30
C HIS A 269 -13.79 -19.62 -38.95
N ILE A 270 -14.07 -18.58 -38.18
CA ILE A 270 -13.77 -18.55 -36.76
C ILE A 270 -14.88 -19.36 -36.08
N ASP A 271 -14.49 -20.35 -35.29
CA ASP A 271 -15.42 -21.19 -34.52
C ASP A 271 -15.96 -20.39 -33.32
N ILE A 272 -17.02 -19.63 -33.60
CA ILE A 272 -17.78 -18.84 -32.62
C ILE A 272 -18.25 -19.74 -31.45
N GLU A 273 -18.52 -21.02 -31.72
CA GLU A 273 -18.99 -21.95 -30.71
C GLU A 273 -17.89 -22.34 -29.73
N ASN A 274 -16.66 -22.47 -30.22
CA ASN A 274 -15.49 -22.68 -29.37
C ASN A 274 -15.17 -21.44 -28.52
N LEU A 275 -15.35 -20.25 -29.08
CA LEU A 275 -15.24 -18.97 -28.34
C LEU A 275 -16.29 -18.87 -27.23
N LYS A 276 -17.55 -19.25 -27.49
CA LYS A 276 -18.61 -19.30 -26.47
C LYS A 276 -18.26 -20.28 -25.35
N LYS A 277 -17.90 -21.53 -25.69
CA LYS A 277 -17.52 -22.56 -24.70
C LYS A 277 -16.34 -22.12 -23.84
N THR A 278 -15.32 -21.52 -24.44
CA THR A 278 -14.15 -21.02 -23.71
C THR A 278 -14.53 -19.87 -22.77
N THR A 279 -15.41 -18.96 -23.21
CA THR A 279 -15.90 -17.85 -22.39
C THR A 279 -16.76 -18.35 -21.23
N GLU A 280 -17.64 -19.32 -21.47
CA GLU A 280 -18.48 -19.95 -20.44
C GLU A 280 -17.62 -20.69 -19.40
N TYR A 281 -16.59 -21.42 -19.83
CA TYR A 281 -15.61 -22.05 -18.94
C TYR A 281 -14.90 -21.01 -18.05
N GLN A 282 -14.47 -19.89 -18.62
CA GLN A 282 -13.82 -18.81 -17.87
C GLN A 282 -14.77 -18.13 -16.87
N ILE A 283 -16.05 -17.93 -17.23
CA ILE A 283 -17.06 -17.43 -16.28
C ILE A 283 -17.22 -18.41 -15.11
N GLN A 284 -17.27 -19.72 -15.39
CA GLN A 284 -17.36 -20.72 -14.32
C GLN A 284 -16.10 -20.77 -13.44
N GLU A 285 -14.91 -20.67 -14.04
CA GLU A 285 -13.65 -20.62 -13.29
C GLU A 285 -13.62 -19.39 -12.36
N LEU A 286 -13.96 -18.21 -12.88
CA LEU A 286 -14.07 -16.97 -12.10
C LEU A 286 -15.13 -17.07 -11.00
N LYS A 287 -16.30 -17.67 -11.27
CA LYS A 287 -17.34 -17.91 -10.26
C LYS A 287 -16.87 -18.89 -9.17
N SER A 288 -16.11 -19.91 -9.52
CA SER A 288 -15.55 -20.86 -8.54
C SER A 288 -14.47 -20.22 -7.66
N LEU A 289 -13.59 -19.39 -8.26
CA LEU A 289 -12.62 -18.59 -7.54
C LEU A 289 -13.31 -17.58 -6.61
N LEU A 290 -14.37 -16.94 -7.08
CA LEU A 290 -15.21 -16.04 -6.29
C LEU A 290 -15.80 -16.73 -5.07
N ASN A 291 -16.39 -17.92 -5.26
CA ASN A 291 -16.97 -18.71 -4.18
C ASN A 291 -15.90 -19.22 -3.21
N PHE A 292 -14.72 -19.59 -3.71
CA PHE A 292 -13.57 -19.90 -2.86
C PHE A 292 -13.14 -18.68 -2.04
N MET A 293 -13.07 -17.49 -2.64
CA MET A 293 -12.78 -16.26 -1.92
C MET A 293 -13.84 -15.91 -0.88
N LYS A 294 -15.13 -16.09 -1.19
CA LYS A 294 -16.27 -15.92 -0.26
C LYS A 294 -16.26 -16.92 0.90
N SER A 295 -15.59 -18.06 0.76
CA SER A 295 -15.47 -19.09 1.82
C SER A 295 -14.21 -18.95 2.68
N LEU A 296 -13.33 -17.99 2.38
CA LEU A 296 -12.26 -17.59 3.29
C LEU A 296 -12.88 -16.81 4.47
N PRO A 297 -12.40 -16.98 5.72
CA PRO A 297 -13.00 -16.34 6.88
C PRO A 297 -13.07 -14.80 6.73
N GLU A 298 -14.22 -14.24 7.11
CA GLU A 298 -14.91 -13.07 6.54
C GLU A 298 -14.20 -11.70 6.43
N ASN A 299 -12.97 -11.48 6.90
CA ASN A 299 -12.49 -10.10 7.12
C ASN A 299 -11.41 -9.62 6.16
N VAL A 300 -11.60 -9.66 4.84
CA VAL A 300 -10.68 -8.92 3.95
C VAL A 300 -11.48 -8.01 3.02
N ALA A 301 -11.43 -6.69 3.26
CA ALA A 301 -12.05 -5.69 2.39
C ALA A 301 -11.61 -5.81 0.90
N THR A 302 -10.44 -6.41 0.63
CA THR A 302 -10.00 -6.73 -0.74
C THR A 302 -10.68 -7.96 -1.34
N ILE A 303 -11.31 -8.82 -0.54
CA ILE A 303 -12.19 -9.89 -1.04
C ILE A 303 -13.49 -9.26 -1.54
N GLU A 304 -14.07 -8.28 -0.86
CA GLU A 304 -15.26 -7.55 -1.36
C GLU A 304 -14.95 -6.73 -2.62
N GLU A 305 -13.82 -6.02 -2.69
CA GLU A 305 -13.41 -5.35 -3.93
C GLU A 305 -13.10 -6.35 -5.05
N ALA A 306 -12.37 -7.45 -4.76
CA ALA A 306 -12.12 -8.47 -5.76
C ALA A 306 -13.40 -9.24 -6.15
N ILE A 307 -14.37 -9.37 -5.22
CA ILE A 307 -15.70 -9.90 -5.48
C ILE A 307 -16.44 -8.94 -6.39
N MET A 308 -16.51 -7.66 -6.06
CA MET A 308 -17.16 -6.61 -6.85
C MET A 308 -16.53 -6.50 -8.24
N TRP A 309 -15.19 -6.47 -8.36
CA TRP A 309 -14.49 -6.46 -9.65
C TRP A 309 -14.73 -7.74 -10.45
N SER A 310 -14.87 -8.89 -9.77
CA SER A 310 -15.19 -10.16 -10.42
C SER A 310 -16.66 -10.23 -10.83
N GLU A 311 -17.59 -9.72 -10.02
CA GLU A 311 -19.02 -9.62 -10.29
C GLU A 311 -19.28 -8.65 -11.45
N LEU A 312 -18.67 -7.46 -11.44
CA LEU A 312 -18.73 -6.51 -12.54
C LEU A 312 -18.11 -7.08 -13.82
N LYS A 313 -17.05 -7.90 -13.71
CA LYS A 313 -16.47 -8.64 -14.86
C LYS A 313 -17.41 -9.73 -15.35
N ILE A 314 -18.06 -10.48 -14.45
CA ILE A 314 -19.03 -11.53 -14.80
C ILE A 314 -20.21 -10.89 -15.52
N GLU A 315 -20.79 -9.84 -14.97
CA GLU A 315 -21.92 -9.10 -15.55
C GLU A 315 -21.57 -8.57 -16.96
N ASN A 316 -20.43 -7.89 -17.11
CA ASN A 316 -19.93 -7.45 -18.43
C ASN A 316 -19.67 -8.61 -19.41
N THR A 317 -19.31 -9.79 -18.92
CA THR A 317 -19.06 -10.98 -19.75
C THR A 317 -20.37 -11.70 -20.08
N GLU A 318 -21.36 -11.70 -19.19
CA GLU A 318 -22.70 -12.22 -19.39
C GLU A 318 -23.50 -11.35 -20.37
N ASP A 319 -23.41 -10.02 -20.28
CA ASP A 319 -23.93 -9.08 -21.27
C ASP A 319 -23.33 -9.33 -22.65
N ARG A 320 -22.03 -9.63 -22.70
CA ARG A 320 -21.32 -9.96 -23.93
C ARG A 320 -21.72 -11.32 -24.49
N LEU A 321 -21.95 -12.31 -23.64
CA LEU A 321 -22.50 -13.61 -24.02
C LEU A 321 -23.94 -13.47 -24.53
N GLN A 322 -24.74 -12.60 -23.91
CA GLN A 322 -26.06 -12.23 -24.40
C GLN A 322 -25.99 -11.55 -25.77
N ASN A 323 -25.04 -10.64 -25.99
CA ASN A 323 -24.84 -9.99 -27.28
C ASN A 323 -24.37 -10.99 -28.36
N LEU A 324 -23.47 -11.92 -28.03
CA LEU A 324 -23.07 -13.03 -28.92
C LEU A 324 -24.21 -14.03 -29.19
N ARG A 325 -25.15 -14.19 -28.25
CA ARG A 325 -26.37 -14.99 -28.42
C ARG A 325 -27.43 -14.25 -29.26
N LYS A 326 -27.43 -12.91 -29.23
CA LYS A 326 -28.29 -12.02 -30.04
C LYS A 326 -27.78 -11.83 -31.47
N GLU A 327 -26.47 -11.95 -31.69
CA GLU A 327 -25.89 -12.16 -33.02
C GLU A 327 -26.35 -13.53 -33.53
N LYS A 328 -27.59 -13.56 -34.05
CA LYS A 328 -28.04 -14.65 -34.92
C LYS A 328 -26.98 -14.84 -36.00
N VAL A 329 -26.77 -16.11 -36.33
CA VAL A 329 -26.09 -16.58 -37.55
C VAL A 329 -26.72 -15.88 -38.76
N GLU A 330 -26.25 -14.68 -39.07
CA GLU A 330 -26.32 -14.10 -40.41
C GLU A 330 -24.93 -14.33 -41.03
N LEU A 331 -24.67 -15.59 -41.32
CA LEU A 331 -23.71 -16.00 -42.35
C LEU A 331 -24.50 -16.44 -43.57
#